data_AF-A0A0U1LNW7-F1
#
_entry.id   AF-A0A0U1LNW7-F1
#
_cell.length_a   1.000
_cell.length_b   1.000
_cell.length_c   1.000
_cell.angle_alpha   90.00
_cell.angle_beta   90.00
_cell.angle_gamma   90.00
#
_symmetry.space_group_name_H-M   'P 1'
#
loop_
_entity.id
_entity.type
_entity.pdbx_description
1 polymer ?
#
loop_
_entity_poly.entity_id
_entity_poly.type
_entity_poly.pdbx_seq_one_letter_code
_entity_poly.pdbx_strand_id
1 'polypeptide(L)'
;MNKSRITKPKASTKENKASTAKKRKILNDQLSHTQPVYFWHAEDDDGYLGQWYQAPFTWRKPVNDGGEAEELVYQTAEQYMMHHKALLFAPDSPITAQILAAGQPAPHPRQLKKLGRQVPNFSDDVWKRERYGIVLQGNLLKFSQNPDLKQKLLATGDRELVEASPRDRIWGIGFGKVKAGQNRERWGLNLLGKCLMEARRQLKEEDTGLS
;
A
#
# COMPACT_ATOMS: atom_id res chain seq x y z
N MET A 1 -19.36 14.55 77.69
CA MET A 1 -20.28 14.99 76.62
C MET A 1 -19.64 14.74 75.26
N ASN A 2 -20.45 14.31 74.31
CA ASN A 2 -20.12 13.41 73.20
C ASN A 2 -19.31 14.06 72.04
N LYS A 3 -18.44 13.27 71.41
CA LYS A 3 -17.67 13.62 70.20
C LYS A 3 -18.58 13.56 68.97
N SER A 4 -18.53 14.56 68.08
CA SER A 4 -19.01 14.43 66.70
C SER A 4 -17.92 14.84 65.72
N ARG A 5 -17.36 13.84 65.05
CA ARG A 5 -16.36 13.96 63.98
C ARG A 5 -17.12 13.90 62.66
N ILE A 6 -17.23 15.03 61.96
CA ILE A 6 -17.84 15.08 60.62
C ILE A 6 -16.81 14.53 59.63
N THR A 7 -17.07 13.34 59.09
CA THR A 7 -16.30 12.75 57.97
C THR A 7 -16.84 13.31 56.65
N LYS A 8 -15.98 13.99 55.88
CA LYS A 8 -16.28 14.34 54.47
C LYS A 8 -16.23 13.06 53.61
N PRO A 9 -17.16 12.84 52.66
CA PRO A 9 -17.08 11.68 51.78
C PRO A 9 -15.91 11.84 50.79
N LYS A 10 -14.93 10.93 50.87
CA LYS A 10 -13.93 10.70 49.82
C LYS A 10 -14.48 9.64 48.86
N ALA A 11 -15.39 10.03 47.98
CA ALA A 11 -15.80 9.21 46.83
C ALA A 11 -16.13 10.13 45.66
N SER A 12 -15.14 10.47 44.83
CA SER A 12 -15.39 11.05 43.49
C SER A 12 -14.18 11.07 42.54
N THR A 13 -12.97 10.75 43.01
CA THR A 13 -11.75 10.99 42.21
C THR A 13 -11.29 9.82 41.34
N LYS A 14 -11.69 8.57 41.67
CA LYS A 14 -11.31 7.37 40.88
C LYS A 14 -12.28 7.07 39.74
N GLU A 15 -13.60 7.18 39.96
CA GLU A 15 -14.63 6.98 38.93
C GLU A 15 -14.54 8.03 37.82
N ASN A 16 -14.29 9.30 38.16
CA ASN A 16 -14.10 10.37 37.18
C ASN A 16 -12.85 10.18 36.30
N LYS A 17 -11.76 9.63 36.85
CA LYS A 17 -10.54 9.32 36.06
C LYS A 17 -10.74 8.14 35.12
N ALA A 18 -11.40 7.07 35.58
CA ALA A 18 -11.70 5.89 34.75
C ALA A 18 -12.68 6.22 33.60
N SER A 19 -13.71 7.03 33.87
CA SER A 19 -14.64 7.57 32.86
C SER A 19 -13.93 8.43 31.80
N THR A 20 -13.00 9.28 32.23
CA THR A 20 -12.20 10.13 31.33
C THR A 20 -11.22 9.32 30.48
N ALA A 21 -10.59 8.29 31.05
CA ALA A 21 -9.72 7.38 30.31
C ALA A 21 -10.50 6.54 29.29
N LYS A 22 -11.71 6.07 29.64
CA LYS A 22 -12.60 5.35 28.73
C LYS A 22 -13.09 6.24 27.58
N LYS A 23 -13.49 7.49 27.87
CA LYS A 23 -13.85 8.48 26.84
C LYS A 23 -12.66 8.83 25.92
N ARG A 24 -11.46 9.00 26.47
CA ARG A 24 -10.24 9.21 25.65
C ARG A 24 -9.91 8.00 24.78
N LYS A 25 -10.08 6.78 25.29
CA LYS A 25 -9.90 5.55 24.52
C LYS A 25 -10.90 5.46 23.37
N ILE A 26 -12.18 5.73 23.63
CA ILE A 26 -13.24 5.75 22.61
C ILE A 26 -12.96 6.83 21.56
N LEU A 27 -12.57 8.04 21.98
CA LEU A 27 -12.23 9.12 21.06
C LEU A 27 -10.98 8.79 20.23
N ASN A 28 -9.95 8.17 20.83
CA ASN A 28 -8.77 7.71 20.11
C ASN A 28 -9.09 6.57 19.14
N ASP A 29 -9.99 5.64 19.48
CA ASP A 29 -10.47 4.60 18.55
C ASP A 29 -11.24 5.23 17.39
N GLN A 30 -12.17 6.14 17.68
CA GLN A 30 -12.94 6.83 16.63
C GLN A 30 -12.05 7.69 15.73
N LEU A 31 -11.02 8.33 16.29
CA LEU A 31 -10.02 9.07 15.52
C LEU A 31 -9.11 8.11 14.73
N SER A 32 -8.70 6.97 15.28
CA SER A 32 -7.83 6.01 14.59
C SER A 32 -8.52 5.39 13.35
N HIS A 33 -9.84 5.30 13.37
CA HIS A 33 -10.66 4.84 12.24
C HIS A 33 -10.95 5.90 11.17
N THR A 34 -10.62 7.18 11.42
CA THR A 34 -10.84 8.28 10.45
C THR A 34 -9.55 8.88 9.90
N GLN A 35 -8.41 8.64 10.56
CA GLN A 35 -7.11 9.13 10.08
C GLN A 35 -6.57 8.29 8.91
N PRO A 36 -5.85 8.92 7.96
CA PRO A 36 -5.15 8.19 6.90
C PRO A 36 -4.12 7.21 7.45
N VAL A 37 -3.97 6.07 6.76
CA VAL A 37 -2.87 5.14 6.96
C VAL A 37 -1.69 5.60 6.12
N TYR A 38 -0.64 6.07 6.78
CA TYR A 38 0.59 6.52 6.14
C TYR A 38 1.62 5.40 6.13
N PHE A 39 2.13 5.07 4.94
CA PHE A 39 3.16 4.04 4.75
C PHE A 39 4.31 4.57 3.88
N TRP A 40 5.53 4.04 4.08
CA TRP A 40 6.67 4.39 3.23
C TRP A 40 7.73 3.28 3.14
N HIS A 41 8.39 2.92 4.24
CA HIS A 41 9.44 1.90 4.22
C HIS A 41 8.83 0.50 4.37
N ALA A 42 9.42 -0.50 3.69
CA ALA A 42 8.89 -1.86 3.72
C ALA A 42 8.98 -2.50 5.11
N GLU A 43 9.91 -2.00 5.92
CA GLU A 43 10.20 -2.41 7.29
C GLU A 43 9.25 -1.78 8.32
N ASP A 44 8.47 -0.77 7.94
CA ASP A 44 7.47 -0.16 8.81
C ASP A 44 6.27 -1.10 9.01
N ASP A 45 5.48 -0.89 10.07
CA ASP A 45 4.27 -1.69 10.37
C ASP A 45 3.28 -1.76 9.19
N ASP A 46 3.13 -0.62 8.50
CA ASP A 46 2.30 -0.44 7.30
C ASP A 46 3.08 -0.64 5.98
N GLY A 47 4.35 -1.06 6.08
CA GLY A 47 5.25 -1.25 4.95
C GLY A 47 4.76 -2.29 3.93
N TYR A 48 3.88 -3.21 4.36
CA TYR A 48 3.22 -4.19 3.50
C TYR A 48 2.38 -3.56 2.38
N LEU A 49 1.97 -2.29 2.51
CA LEU A 49 1.29 -1.53 1.46
C LEU A 49 2.25 -1.08 0.34
N GLY A 50 3.55 -1.01 0.61
CA GLY A 50 4.57 -0.58 -0.34
C GLY A 50 4.85 -1.57 -1.47
N GLN A 51 5.29 -1.06 -2.61
CA GLN A 51 5.67 -1.85 -3.79
C GLN A 51 6.93 -2.71 -3.57
N TRP A 52 7.79 -2.30 -2.63
CA TRP A 52 9.05 -2.98 -2.31
C TRP A 52 8.93 -4.07 -1.24
N TYR A 53 7.76 -4.21 -0.61
CA TYR A 53 7.53 -5.27 0.36
C TYR A 53 7.61 -6.64 -0.32
N GLN A 54 8.37 -7.56 0.28
CA GLN A 54 8.54 -8.92 -0.24
C GLN A 54 7.26 -9.73 -0.02
N ALA A 55 6.52 -9.93 -1.10
CA ALA A 55 5.29 -10.70 -1.14
C ALA A 55 5.22 -11.33 -2.51
N PRO A 56 5.73 -12.56 -2.68
CA PRO A 56 5.74 -13.21 -3.98
C PRO A 56 4.32 -13.43 -4.52
N PHE A 57 4.17 -13.29 -5.83
CA PHE A 57 2.91 -13.61 -6.53
C PHE A 57 3.19 -13.98 -7.98
N THR A 58 2.23 -14.68 -8.58
CA THR A 58 2.29 -15.15 -9.96
C THR A 58 1.38 -14.32 -10.85
N TRP A 59 1.83 -14.00 -12.05
CA TRP A 59 1.00 -13.50 -13.14
C TRP A 59 0.95 -14.54 -14.25
N ARG A 60 -0.25 -14.91 -14.67
CA ARG A 60 -0.46 -15.73 -15.85
C ARG A 60 -0.53 -14.82 -17.07
N LYS A 61 0.44 -14.97 -17.97
CA LYS A 61 0.49 -14.22 -19.22
C LYS A 61 -0.70 -14.61 -20.09
N PRO A 62 -1.46 -13.64 -20.64
CA PRO A 62 -2.52 -13.94 -21.60
C PRO A 62 -1.96 -14.70 -22.80
N VAL A 63 -2.66 -15.76 -23.19
CA VAL A 63 -2.34 -16.54 -24.39
C VAL A 63 -2.98 -15.84 -25.59
N ASN A 64 -2.15 -15.48 -26.57
CA ASN A 64 -2.63 -15.16 -27.92
C ASN A 64 -2.38 -16.38 -28.82
N ASP A 65 -3.29 -16.64 -29.75
CA ASP A 65 -3.09 -17.54 -30.90
C ASP A 65 -2.63 -18.98 -30.56
N GLY A 66 -3.24 -19.60 -29.54
CA GLY A 66 -3.06 -21.02 -29.25
C GLY A 66 -1.72 -21.41 -28.61
N GLY A 67 -0.95 -20.44 -28.11
CA GLY A 67 0.25 -20.69 -27.33
C GLY A 67 -0.01 -21.30 -25.94
N GLU A 68 1.06 -21.72 -25.27
CA GLU A 68 0.99 -22.20 -23.89
C GLU A 68 0.85 -21.03 -22.91
N ALA A 69 0.10 -21.25 -21.83
CA ALA A 69 0.01 -20.28 -20.75
C ALA A 69 1.33 -20.23 -19.97
N GLU A 70 1.95 -19.06 -19.95
CA GLU A 70 3.19 -18.82 -19.20
C GLU A 70 2.85 -18.20 -17.84
N GLU A 71 3.38 -18.78 -16.77
CA GLU A 71 3.27 -18.24 -15.42
C GLU A 71 4.58 -17.63 -14.97
N LEU A 72 4.53 -16.34 -14.62
CA LEU A 72 5.69 -15.55 -14.21
C LEU A 72 5.59 -15.19 -12.73
N VAL A 73 6.63 -15.49 -11.96
CA VAL A 73 6.69 -15.20 -10.53
C VAL A 73 7.47 -13.91 -10.28
N TYR A 74 6.88 -13.02 -9.49
CA TYR A 74 7.51 -11.77 -9.03
C TYR A 74 7.71 -11.83 -7.53
N GLN A 75 8.81 -11.26 -7.03
CA GLN A 75 9.07 -11.18 -5.58
C GLN A 75 8.47 -9.95 -4.92
N THR A 76 8.24 -8.90 -5.71
CA THR A 76 7.71 -7.61 -5.25
C THR A 76 6.81 -7.03 -6.34
N ALA A 77 5.86 -6.19 -5.95
CA ALA A 77 5.00 -5.50 -6.89
C ALA A 77 5.78 -4.45 -7.73
N GLU A 78 6.90 -3.93 -7.21
CA GLU A 78 7.80 -3.09 -8.02
C GLU A 78 8.42 -3.88 -9.19
N GLN A 79 8.86 -5.12 -8.96
CA GLN A 79 9.41 -5.96 -10.03
C GLN A 79 8.38 -6.16 -11.14
N TYR A 80 7.13 -6.46 -10.75
CA TYR A 80 6.01 -6.54 -11.68
C TYR A 80 5.82 -5.23 -12.45
N MET A 81 5.76 -4.09 -11.76
CA MET A 81 5.59 -2.78 -12.39
C MET A 81 6.70 -2.48 -13.40
N MET A 82 7.96 -2.77 -13.07
CA MET A 82 9.10 -2.55 -13.99
C MET A 82 9.09 -3.52 -15.17
N HIS A 83 8.72 -4.78 -14.96
CA HIS A 83 8.62 -5.76 -16.04
C HIS A 83 7.48 -5.38 -17.00
N HIS A 84 6.32 -5.02 -16.48
CA HIS A 84 5.18 -4.59 -17.30
C HIS A 84 5.42 -3.26 -18.01
N LYS A 85 6.17 -2.34 -17.40
CA LYS A 85 6.69 -1.16 -18.10
C LYS A 85 7.57 -1.59 -19.29
N ALA A 86 8.44 -2.58 -19.11
CA ALA A 86 9.33 -3.06 -20.17
C ALA A 86 8.55 -3.78 -21.28
N LEU A 87 7.58 -4.62 -20.93
CA LEU A 87 6.65 -5.26 -21.89
C LEU A 87 5.87 -4.23 -22.72
N LEU A 88 5.48 -3.11 -22.12
CA LEU A 88 4.74 -2.05 -22.80
C LEU A 88 5.54 -1.33 -23.90
N PHE A 89 6.86 -1.14 -23.70
CA PHE A 89 7.68 -0.33 -24.60
C PHE A 89 8.67 -1.14 -25.45
N ALA A 90 9.11 -2.28 -24.96
CA ALA A 90 10.17 -3.07 -25.58
C ALA A 90 10.07 -4.56 -25.18
N PRO A 91 8.98 -5.26 -25.55
CA PRO A 91 8.74 -6.64 -25.11
C PRO A 91 9.89 -7.61 -25.47
N ASP A 92 10.51 -7.43 -26.63
CA ASP A 92 11.60 -8.30 -27.12
C ASP A 92 13.00 -7.85 -26.67
N SER A 93 13.10 -6.81 -25.82
CA SER A 93 14.39 -6.30 -25.35
C SER A 93 15.03 -7.24 -24.34
N PRO A 94 16.36 -7.45 -24.39
CA PRO A 94 17.09 -8.12 -23.31
C PRO A 94 16.86 -7.49 -21.93
N ILE A 95 16.57 -6.19 -21.86
CA ILE A 95 16.27 -5.50 -20.59
C ILE A 95 14.99 -6.04 -19.96
N THR A 96 13.97 -6.38 -20.77
CA THR A 96 12.70 -6.94 -20.30
C THR A 96 12.94 -8.28 -19.61
N ALA A 97 13.68 -9.18 -20.26
CA ALA A 97 14.08 -10.47 -19.68
C ALA A 97 14.95 -10.29 -18.42
N GLN A 98 15.88 -9.34 -18.41
CA GLN A 98 16.73 -9.07 -17.24
C GLN A 98 15.94 -8.57 -16.03
N ILE A 99 14.91 -7.75 -16.23
CA ILE A 99 14.05 -7.27 -15.13
C ILE A 99 13.31 -8.44 -14.47
N LEU A 100 12.81 -9.38 -15.27
CA LEU A 100 12.17 -10.59 -14.77
C LEU A 100 13.17 -11.50 -14.04
N ALA A 101 14.33 -11.75 -14.64
CA ALA A 101 15.37 -12.63 -14.09
C ALA A 101 15.99 -12.09 -12.78
N ALA A 102 15.99 -10.77 -12.58
CA ALA A 102 16.49 -10.16 -11.35
C ALA A 102 15.67 -10.58 -10.09
N GLY A 103 14.57 -11.30 -10.26
CA GLY A 103 13.69 -11.84 -9.22
C GLY A 103 14.29 -12.87 -8.27
N GLN A 104 15.41 -13.54 -8.58
CA GLN A 104 15.87 -14.66 -7.75
C GLN A 104 17.36 -14.54 -7.36
N PRO A 105 17.67 -14.21 -6.08
CA PRO A 105 16.76 -13.68 -5.04
C PRO A 105 16.20 -12.29 -5.41
N ALA A 106 15.21 -11.79 -4.65
CA ALA A 106 14.56 -10.50 -4.91
C ALA A 106 15.58 -9.39 -5.24
N PRO A 107 15.38 -8.63 -6.34
CA PRO A 107 16.41 -7.74 -6.83
C PRO A 107 16.61 -6.59 -5.88
N HIS A 108 17.87 -6.23 -5.64
CA HIS A 108 18.17 -5.04 -4.87
C HIS A 108 17.51 -3.80 -5.54
N PRO A 109 16.83 -2.90 -4.79
CA PRO A 109 16.06 -1.81 -5.39
C PRO A 109 16.82 -0.93 -6.37
N ARG A 110 18.12 -0.72 -6.12
CA ARG A 110 18.99 0.05 -7.02
C ARG A 110 19.17 -0.62 -8.40
N GLN A 111 19.29 -1.95 -8.44
CA GLN A 111 19.49 -2.71 -9.67
C GLN A 111 18.22 -2.68 -10.52
N LEU A 112 17.06 -2.97 -9.92
CA LEU A 112 15.78 -2.96 -10.63
C LEU A 112 15.46 -1.56 -11.19
N LYS A 113 15.69 -0.49 -10.41
CA LYS A 113 15.55 0.89 -10.88
C LYS A 113 16.53 1.23 -12.00
N LYS A 114 17.75 0.70 -11.97
CA LYS A 114 18.74 0.89 -13.05
C LYS A 114 18.27 0.24 -14.34
N LEU A 115 17.72 -0.97 -14.27
CA LEU A 115 17.15 -1.66 -15.45
C LEU A 115 15.92 -0.93 -15.98
N GLY A 116 15.00 -0.51 -15.10
CA GLY A 116 13.79 0.23 -15.50
C GLY A 116 14.03 1.58 -16.19
N ARG A 117 15.23 2.18 -16.01
CA ARG A 117 15.68 3.38 -16.74
C ARG A 117 16.26 3.09 -18.13
N GLN A 118 16.64 1.84 -18.39
CA GLN A 118 17.24 1.39 -19.65
C GLN A 118 16.20 0.80 -20.61
N VAL A 119 14.91 0.79 -20.23
CA VAL A 119 13.81 0.35 -21.11
C VAL A 119 13.78 1.23 -22.36
N PRO A 120 14.02 0.67 -23.56
CA PRO A 120 13.95 1.42 -24.82
C PRO A 120 12.54 1.93 -25.13
N ASN A 121 12.43 2.88 -26.05
CA ASN A 121 11.16 3.39 -26.60
C ASN A 121 10.18 3.94 -25.55
N PHE A 122 10.68 4.34 -24.38
CA PHE A 122 9.85 4.90 -23.32
C PHE A 122 9.15 6.18 -23.79
N SER A 123 7.82 6.20 -23.65
CA SER A 123 6.99 7.39 -23.81
C SER A 123 6.32 7.73 -22.49
N ASP A 124 6.55 8.94 -21.99
CA ASP A 124 5.97 9.41 -20.73
C ASP A 124 4.44 9.52 -20.82
N ASP A 125 3.90 9.91 -21.98
CA ASP A 125 2.45 10.05 -22.18
C ASP A 125 1.76 8.68 -22.17
N VAL A 126 2.34 7.70 -22.87
CA VAL A 126 1.86 6.32 -22.83
C VAL A 126 1.99 5.79 -21.40
N TRP A 127 3.12 6.01 -20.72
CA TRP A 127 3.29 5.55 -19.35
C TRP A 127 2.29 6.17 -18.38
N LYS A 128 2.02 7.48 -18.47
CA LYS A 128 1.01 8.16 -17.65
C LYS A 128 -0.38 7.54 -17.82
N ARG A 129 -0.73 7.13 -19.03
CA ARG A 129 -2.00 6.47 -19.35
C ARG A 129 -2.08 5.05 -18.79
N GLU A 130 -1.04 4.24 -18.98
CA GLU A 130 -1.09 2.80 -18.66
C GLU A 130 -0.69 2.48 -17.20
N ARG A 131 0.15 3.29 -16.55
CA ARG A 131 0.79 2.95 -15.26
C ARG A 131 -0.20 2.63 -14.14
N TYR A 132 -1.36 3.29 -14.14
CA TYR A 132 -2.36 3.08 -13.08
C TYR A 132 -2.91 1.66 -13.14
N GLY A 133 -3.35 1.21 -14.32
CA GLY A 133 -3.87 -0.14 -14.52
C GLY A 133 -2.83 -1.21 -14.22
N ILE A 134 -1.59 -1.01 -14.65
CA ILE A 134 -0.48 -1.91 -14.34
C ILE A 134 -0.27 -2.04 -12.82
N VAL A 135 -0.14 -0.94 -12.10
CA VAL A 135 0.11 -0.98 -10.65
C VAL A 135 -1.10 -1.50 -9.88
N LEU A 136 -2.32 -1.17 -10.30
CA LEU A 136 -3.54 -1.76 -9.74
C LEU A 136 -3.53 -3.28 -9.89
N GLN A 137 -3.26 -3.80 -11.09
CA GLN A 137 -3.22 -5.24 -11.33
C GLN A 137 -2.14 -5.94 -10.51
N GLY A 138 -0.94 -5.35 -10.41
CA GLY A 138 0.12 -5.90 -9.56
C GLY A 138 -0.28 -5.97 -8.08
N ASN A 139 -1.01 -4.97 -7.58
CA ASN A 139 -1.54 -4.99 -6.22
C ASN A 139 -2.66 -6.03 -6.06
N LEU A 140 -3.58 -6.16 -7.01
CA LEU A 140 -4.62 -7.20 -6.99
C LEU A 140 -4.00 -8.59 -6.89
N LEU A 141 -3.03 -8.91 -7.74
CA LEU A 141 -2.32 -10.20 -7.71
C LEU A 141 -1.57 -10.42 -6.41
N LYS A 142 -0.83 -9.42 -5.93
CA LYS A 142 -0.12 -9.49 -4.64
C LYS A 142 -1.08 -9.80 -3.49
N PHE A 143 -2.15 -9.02 -3.34
CA PHE A 143 -3.03 -9.15 -2.20
C PHE A 143 -3.97 -10.36 -2.32
N SER A 144 -4.44 -10.73 -3.52
CA SER A 144 -5.29 -11.92 -3.68
C SER A 144 -4.55 -13.23 -3.39
N GLN A 145 -3.24 -13.29 -3.69
CA GLN A 145 -2.41 -14.50 -3.50
C GLN A 145 -1.70 -14.56 -2.15
N ASN A 146 -1.79 -13.51 -1.33
CA ASN A 146 -1.18 -13.45 0.00
C ASN A 146 -2.30 -13.20 1.05
N PRO A 147 -2.97 -14.25 1.57
CA PRO A 147 -4.18 -14.10 2.40
C PRO A 147 -3.99 -13.20 3.63
N ASP A 148 -2.87 -13.33 4.35
CA ASP A 148 -2.60 -12.48 5.52
C ASP A 148 -2.49 -11.00 5.14
N LEU A 149 -1.86 -10.70 4.00
CA LEU A 149 -1.76 -9.34 3.49
C LEU A 149 -3.12 -8.83 3.00
N LYS A 150 -3.93 -9.69 2.36
CA LYS A 150 -5.31 -9.38 1.97
C LYS A 150 -6.09 -8.90 3.19
N GLN A 151 -6.05 -9.66 4.28
CA GLN A 151 -6.76 -9.34 5.51
C GLN A 151 -6.27 -8.02 6.12
N LYS A 152 -4.95 -7.77 6.14
CA LYS A 152 -4.39 -6.48 6.58
C LYS A 152 -4.91 -5.32 5.73
N LEU A 153 -4.94 -5.47 4.40
CA LEU A 153 -5.47 -4.45 3.49
C LEU A 153 -6.96 -4.20 3.73
N LEU A 154 -7.79 -5.25 3.84
CA LEU A 154 -9.21 -5.13 4.12
C LEU A 154 -9.48 -4.47 5.49
N ALA A 155 -8.69 -4.79 6.51
CA ALA A 155 -8.74 -4.20 7.84
C ALA A 155 -8.39 -2.69 7.86
N THR A 156 -7.87 -2.13 6.77
CA THR A 156 -7.76 -0.68 6.64
C THR A 156 -9.13 0.01 6.57
N GLY A 157 -10.21 -0.72 6.29
CA GLY A 157 -11.58 -0.21 6.25
C GLY A 157 -11.74 0.82 5.14
N ASP A 158 -12.37 1.95 5.43
CA ASP A 158 -12.53 3.05 4.46
C ASP A 158 -11.45 4.13 4.60
N ARG A 159 -10.41 3.88 5.41
CA ARG A 159 -9.32 4.85 5.62
C ARG A 159 -8.58 5.11 4.31
N GLU A 160 -8.15 6.36 4.14
CA GLU A 160 -7.28 6.73 3.04
C GLU A 160 -5.90 6.12 3.21
N LEU A 161 -5.38 5.49 2.16
CA LEU A 161 -4.02 4.94 2.13
C LEU A 161 -3.09 5.95 1.47
N VAL A 162 -2.00 6.30 2.14
CA VAL A 162 -1.12 7.40 1.73
C VAL A 162 0.33 6.96 1.73
N GLU A 163 0.94 6.92 0.54
CA GLU A 163 2.38 6.71 0.42
C GLU A 163 3.11 8.00 0.82
N ALA A 164 3.59 8.04 2.06
CA ALA A 164 4.24 9.17 2.71
C ALA A 164 5.73 9.29 2.34
N SER A 165 6.05 9.08 1.06
CA SER A 165 7.40 9.26 0.53
C SER A 165 7.70 10.76 0.40
N PRO A 166 8.76 11.30 1.05
CA PRO A 166 9.14 12.70 0.95
C PRO A 166 9.74 13.08 -0.40
N ARG A 167 10.04 12.09 -1.25
CA ARG A 167 10.78 12.26 -2.52
C ARG A 167 9.96 11.90 -3.75
N ASP A 168 8.82 11.24 -3.58
CA ASP A 168 7.96 10.83 -4.68
C ASP A 168 6.65 11.62 -4.65
N ARG A 169 6.38 12.36 -5.74
CA ARG A 169 5.15 13.15 -5.92
C ARG A 169 4.18 12.54 -6.93
N ILE A 170 4.50 11.37 -7.49
CA ILE A 170 3.65 10.63 -8.43
C ILE A 170 2.99 9.47 -7.68
N TRP A 171 3.80 8.54 -7.18
CA TRP A 171 3.27 7.40 -6.43
C TRP A 171 2.92 7.80 -5.01
N GLY A 172 3.75 8.68 -4.42
CA GLY A 172 3.54 9.27 -3.11
C GLY A 172 3.10 10.74 -3.09
N ILE A 173 3.07 11.30 -1.88
CA ILE A 173 2.60 12.67 -1.63
C ILE A 173 3.72 13.73 -1.58
N GLY A 174 4.99 13.34 -1.61
CA GLY A 174 6.12 14.26 -1.50
C GLY A 174 6.36 14.80 -0.09
N PHE A 175 5.78 14.18 0.94
CA PHE A 175 5.96 14.54 2.35
C PHE A 175 6.03 13.27 3.21
N GLY A 176 6.89 13.30 4.23
CA GLY A 176 6.89 12.27 5.26
C GLY A 176 5.65 12.36 6.17
N LYS A 177 5.28 11.25 6.80
CA LYS A 177 4.08 11.10 7.67
C LYS A 177 3.85 12.28 8.63
N VAL A 178 4.92 12.77 9.26
CA VAL A 178 4.87 13.89 10.23
C VAL A 178 4.37 15.20 9.61
N LYS A 179 4.77 15.49 8.36
CA LYS A 179 4.44 16.75 7.67
C LYS A 179 3.25 16.61 6.72
N ALA A 180 2.76 15.39 6.51
CA ALA A 180 1.74 15.07 5.52
C ALA A 180 0.46 15.89 5.76
N GLY A 181 -0.13 15.82 6.96
CA GLY A 181 -1.39 16.50 7.26
C GLY A 181 -1.36 18.02 7.03
N GLN A 182 -0.28 18.69 7.45
CA GLN A 182 -0.12 20.15 7.32
C GLN A 182 0.09 20.61 5.87
N ASN A 183 0.45 19.70 4.95
CA ASN A 183 0.76 20.04 3.57
C ASN A 183 -0.25 19.43 2.58
N ARG A 184 -1.47 19.11 3.03
CA ARG A 184 -2.49 18.40 2.24
C ARG A 184 -2.70 18.98 0.84
N GLU A 185 -2.83 20.30 0.74
CA GLU A 185 -3.04 21.01 -0.54
C GLU A 185 -1.84 20.94 -1.49
N ARG A 186 -0.66 20.63 -0.95
CA ARG A 186 0.60 20.55 -1.70
C ARG A 186 0.99 19.11 -2.03
N TRP A 187 0.14 18.13 -1.76
CA TRP A 187 0.47 16.73 -2.00
C TRP A 187 0.75 16.45 -3.47
N GLY A 188 1.59 15.44 -3.69
CA GLY A 188 1.68 14.74 -4.97
C GLY A 188 0.40 13.96 -5.27
N LEU A 189 0.47 13.12 -6.30
CA LEU A 189 -0.72 12.43 -6.84
C LEU A 189 -1.20 11.27 -5.95
N ASN A 190 -0.34 10.73 -5.07
CA ASN A 190 -0.62 9.55 -4.24
C ASN A 190 -1.19 8.37 -5.06
N LEU A 191 -0.65 8.13 -6.27
CA LEU A 191 -1.21 7.11 -7.16
C LEU A 191 -1.18 5.71 -6.54
N LEU A 192 -0.15 5.37 -5.76
CA LEU A 192 -0.07 4.06 -5.13
C LEU A 192 -1.19 3.89 -4.10
N GLY A 193 -1.42 4.90 -3.26
CA GLY A 193 -2.53 4.92 -2.32
C GLY A 193 -3.88 4.70 -3.01
N LYS A 194 -4.11 5.37 -4.14
CA LYS A 194 -5.33 5.19 -4.95
C LYS A 194 -5.46 3.77 -5.52
N CYS A 195 -4.39 3.22 -6.11
CA CYS A 195 -4.40 1.83 -6.59
C CYS A 195 -4.70 0.83 -5.47
N LEU A 196 -4.16 1.02 -4.27
CA LEU A 196 -4.40 0.13 -3.13
C LEU A 196 -5.85 0.20 -2.63
N MET A 197 -6.42 1.40 -2.56
CA MET A 197 -7.82 1.58 -2.15
C MET A 197 -8.78 0.97 -3.17
N GLU A 198 -8.47 1.08 -4.46
CA GLU A 198 -9.23 0.43 -5.53
C GLU A 198 -9.08 -1.10 -5.49
N ALA A 199 -7.85 -1.61 -5.29
CA ALA A 199 -7.63 -3.05 -5.11
C ALA A 199 -8.41 -3.58 -3.89
N ARG A 200 -8.41 -2.85 -2.77
CA ARG A 200 -9.19 -3.18 -1.57
C ARG A 200 -10.69 -3.28 -1.88
N ARG A 201 -11.22 -2.34 -2.69
CA ARG A 201 -12.63 -2.34 -3.09
C ARG A 201 -12.98 -3.60 -3.88
N GLN A 202 -12.21 -3.90 -4.93
CA GLN A 202 -12.45 -5.07 -5.79
C GLN A 202 -12.33 -6.40 -5.02
N LEU A 203 -11.28 -6.54 -4.20
CA LEU A 203 -11.07 -7.73 -3.37
C LEU A 203 -12.20 -7.96 -2.34
N LYS A 204 -12.79 -6.86 -1.84
CA LYS A 204 -13.95 -6.92 -0.93
C LYS A 204 -15.20 -7.38 -1.67
N GLU A 205 -15.43 -6.89 -2.89
CA GLU A 205 -16.57 -7.28 -3.73
C GLU A 205 -16.52 -8.78 -4.09
N GLU A 206 -15.34 -9.27 -4.49
CA GLU A 206 -15.07 -10.69 -4.73
C GLU A 206 -15.39 -11.56 -3.51
N ASP A 207 -14.94 -11.18 -2.30
CA ASP A 207 -15.20 -11.93 -1.06
C ASP A 207 -16.70 -11.96 -0.68
N THR A 208 -17.46 -10.94 -1.09
CA THR A 208 -18.91 -10.85 -0.83
C THR A 208 -19.77 -11.49 -1.92
N GLY A 209 -19.17 -12.00 -3.00
CA GLY A 209 -19.90 -12.60 -4.12
C GLY A 209 -20.70 -11.61 -4.96
N LEU A 210 -20.32 -10.32 -4.95
CA LEU A 210 -20.99 -9.22 -5.65
C LEU A 210 -20.33 -8.92 -7.02
N SER A 211 -19.87 -9.96 -7.73
CA SER A 211 -19.26 -9.87 -9.06
C SER A 211 -20.28 -9.94 -10.19
#